data_AF-A0A2E5AZ27-F1
#
_entry.id   AF-A0A2E5AZ27-F1
#
_cell.length_a   1.000
_cell.length_b   1.000
_cell.length_c   1.000
_cell.angle_alpha   90.00
_cell.angle_beta   90.00
_cell.angle_gamma   90.00
#
_symmetry.space_group_name_H-M   'P 1'
#
loop_
_entity.id
_entity.type
_entity.pdbx_description
1 polymer ?
#
loop_
_entity_poly.entity_id
_entity_poly.type
_entity_poly.pdbx_seq_one_letter_code
_entity_poly.pdbx_strand_id
1 'polypeptide(L)' 'MMKTSIKKNIVSITALIGGLILLNILGNYFYKRFDLTQDKRFTLSEEAKQIVDQVDSPLIVD' A
#
# COMPACT_ATOMS: atom_id res chain seq x y z
N MET A 1 -18.61 7.90 -40.63
CA MET A 1 -17.18 8.19 -40.33
C MET A 1 -16.96 8.60 -38.86
N MET A 2 -17.62 7.94 -37.89
CA MET A 2 -17.60 8.33 -36.46
C MET A 2 -17.09 7.22 -35.51
N LYS A 3 -16.87 6.01 -36.04
CA LYS A 3 -16.54 4.82 -35.22
C LYS A 3 -15.12 4.84 -34.64
N THR A 4 -14.18 5.55 -35.29
CA THR A 4 -12.76 5.56 -34.89
C THR A 4 -12.53 6.35 -33.60
N SER A 5 -13.20 7.50 -33.44
CA SER A 5 -13.05 8.34 -32.24
C SER A 5 -13.62 7.67 -30.99
N ILE A 6 -14.77 6.98 -31.11
CA ILE A 6 -15.37 6.24 -30.00
C ILE A 6 -14.47 5.09 -29.55
N LYS A 7 -13.89 4.31 -30.50
CA LYS A 7 -12.94 3.25 -30.16
C LYS A 7 -11.69 3.79 -29.44
N LYS A 8 -11.13 4.90 -29.91
CA LYS A 8 -9.98 5.55 -29.27
C LYS A 8 -10.30 6.00 -27.84
N ASN A 9 -11.49 6.57 -27.61
CA ASN A 9 -11.93 7.00 -26.29
C ASN A 9 -12.11 5.81 -25.34
N ILE A 10 -12.71 4.71 -25.81
CA ILE A 10 -12.87 3.48 -25.01
C ILE A 10 -11.51 2.91 -24.62
N VAL A 11 -10.55 2.82 -25.56
CA VAL A 11 -9.20 2.33 -25.25
C VAL A 11 -8.51 3.23 -24.23
N SER A 12 -8.63 4.55 -24.35
CA SER A 12 -8.05 5.50 -23.40
C SER A 12 -8.65 5.36 -21.99
N ILE A 13 -9.97 5.20 -21.90
CA ILE A 13 -10.67 5.03 -20.61
C ILE A 13 -10.29 3.70 -19.98
N THR A 14 -10.26 2.61 -20.76
CA THR A 14 -9.85 1.29 -20.26
C THR A 14 -8.40 1.30 -19.78
N ALA A 15 -7.49 1.96 -20.50
CA ALA A 15 -6.11 2.12 -20.08
C ALA A 15 -5.99 2.93 -18.78
N LEU A 16 -6.76 4.02 -18.64
CA LEU A 16 -6.80 4.82 -17.42
C LEU A 16 -7.29 3.99 -16.22
N ILE A 17 -8.42 3.30 -16.37
CA ILE A 17 -8.99 2.46 -15.29
C ILE A 17 -8.01 1.35 -14.91
N GLY A 18 -7.44 0.65 -15.89
CA GLY A 18 -6.42 -0.37 -15.65
C GLY A 18 -5.19 0.19 -14.92
N GLY A 19 -4.74 1.38 -15.30
CA GLY A 19 -3.64 2.09 -14.63
C GLY A 19 -3.98 2.45 -13.18
N LEU A 20 -5.20 2.94 -12.91
CA LEU A 20 -5.65 3.27 -11.55
C LEU A 20 -5.75 2.03 -10.65
N ILE A 21 -6.24 0.91 -11.19
CA ILE A 21 -6.30 -0.36 -10.45
C ILE A 21 -4.88 -0.83 -10.11
N LEU A 22 -3.97 -0.83 -11.08
CA LEU A 22 -2.57 -1.19 -10.84
C LEU A 22 -1.92 -0.27 -9.81
N LEU A 23 -2.14 1.03 -9.91
CA LEU A 23 -1.61 2.00 -8.96
C LEU A 23 -2.17 1.79 -7.54
N ASN A 24 -3.46 1.43 -7.41
CA ASN A 24 -4.05 1.12 -6.11
C ASN A 24 -3.44 -0.15 -5.49
N ILE A 25 -3.25 -1.21 -6.30
CA ILE A 25 -2.60 -2.45 -5.86
C ILE A 25 -1.17 -2.14 -5.39
N LEU A 26 -0.39 -1.45 -6.21
CA LEU A 26 0.97 -1.05 -5.86
C LEU A 26 0.99 -0.17 -4.60
N GLY A 27 0.08 0.80 -4.49
CA GLY A 27 -0.03 1.67 -3.31
C GLY A 27 -0.26 0.90 -2.01
N ASN A 28 -1.01 -0.20 -2.05
CA ASN A 28 -1.21 -1.07 -0.88
C ASN A 28 0.06 -1.84 -0.49
N TYR A 29 0.84 -2.31 -1.47
CA TYR A 29 2.08 -3.06 -1.19
C TYR A 29 3.27 -2.18 -0.81
N PHE A 30 3.35 -0.97 -1.37
CA PHE A 30 4.50 -0.07 -1.21
C PHE A 30 4.29 1.01 -0.14
N TYR A 31 3.34 0.84 0.78
CA TYR A 31 3.16 1.75 1.91
C TYR A 31 4.20 1.48 3.01
N LYS A 32 5.05 2.47 3.31
CA LYS A 32 5.96 2.45 4.46
C LYS A 32 5.59 3.55 5.44
N ARG A 33 5.50 3.20 6.73
CA ARG A 33 5.40 4.18 7.81
C ARG A 33 6.81 4.62 8.19
N PHE A 34 7.15 5.86 7.86
CA PHE A 34 8.41 6.46 8.27
C PHE A 34 8.27 7.01 9.69
N ASP A 35 9.22 6.67 10.55
CA ASP A 35 9.37 7.31 11.85
C ASP A 35 10.27 8.54 11.70
N LEU A 36 9.68 9.71 11.94
CA LEU A 36 10.34 11.01 11.79
C LEU A 36 10.94 11.51 13.10
N THR A 37 10.89 10.73 14.18
CA THR A 37 11.55 11.08 15.44
C THR A 37 13.06 10.91 15.31
N GLN A 38 13.82 11.80 15.94
CA GLN A 38 15.27 11.82 15.88
C GLN A 38 15.90 10.50 16.38
N ASP A 39 15.25 9.86 17.35
CA ASP A 39 15.68 8.64 18.02
C ASP A 39 14.87 7.40 17.60
N LYS A 40 13.99 7.50 16.59
CA LYS A 40 13.09 6.42 16.13
C LYS A 40 12.23 5.83 17.25
N ARG A 41 11.76 6.67 18.18
CA ARG A 41 10.98 6.28 19.37
C ARG A 41 9.68 5.54 19.05
N PHE A 42 9.13 5.67 17.83
CA PHE A 42 7.90 4.99 17.41
C PHE A 42 8.15 3.78 16.50
N THR A 43 9.42 3.38 16.33
CA THR A 43 9.83 2.16 15.65
C THR A 43 10.31 1.15 16.69
N LEU A 44 9.83 -0.09 16.60
CA LEU A 44 10.32 -1.16 17.46
C LEU A 44 11.82 -1.37 17.23
N SER A 45 12.58 -1.51 18.31
CA SER A 45 13.95 -1.99 18.25
C SER A 45 13.99 -3.43 17.74
N GLU A 46 15.15 -3.91 17.32
CA GLU A 46 15.27 -5.29 16.83
C GLU A 46 14.95 -6.31 17.93
N GLU A 47 15.34 -6.02 19.16
CA GLU A 47 15.03 -6.84 20.33
C GLU A 47 13.51 -6.89 20.58
N ALA A 48 12.82 -5.74 20.47
CA ALA A 48 11.38 -5.69 20.65
C ALA A 48 10.63 -6.45 19.54
N LYS A 49 11.10 -6.41 18.28
CA LYS A 49 10.54 -7.22 17.19
C LYS A 49 10.66 -8.72 17.48
N GLN A 50 11.84 -9.17 17.92
CA GLN A 50 12.06 -10.58 18.27
C GLN A 50 11.14 -11.08 19.38
N ILE A 51 10.83 -10.22 20.36
CA ILE A 51 9.88 -10.56 21.43
C ILE A 51 8.45 -10.66 20.86
N VAL A 52 8.02 -9.70 20.04
CA VAL A 52 6.67 -9.68 19.45
C VAL A 52 6.46 -10.83 18.46
N ASP A 53 7.48 -11.22 17.70
CA ASP A 53 7.41 -12.33 16.73
C ASP A 53 7.13 -13.70 17.38
N GLN A 54 7.36 -13.83 18.69
CA GLN A 54 7.06 -15.05 19.48
C GLN A 54 5.64 -15.07 20.05
N VAL A 55 4.84 -14.02 19.82
CA VAL A 55 3.49 -13.89 20.38
C VAL A 55 2.48 -14.57 19.45
N ASP A 56 2.09 -15.79 19.80
CA ASP A 56 1.16 -16.61 19.01
C ASP A 56 -0.34 -16.34 19.26
N SER A 57 -0.66 -15.40 20.17
CA SER A 57 -2.05 -15.07 20.50
C SER A 57 -2.22 -13.58 20.83
N PRO A 58 -3.42 -12.99 20.62
CA PRO A 58 -3.64 -11.57 20.89
C PRO A 58 -3.36 -11.20 22.34
N LEU A 59 -2.53 -10.17 22.56
CA LEU A 59 -2.33 -9.56 23.86
C LEU A 59 -3.48 -8.60 24.15
N ILE A 60 -4.22 -8.85 25.25
CA ILE A 60 -5.26 -7.95 25.74
C ILE A 60 -4.68 -7.13 26.89
N VAL A 61 -4.83 -5.80 26.82
CA VAL A 61 -4.42 -4.86 27.87
C VAL A 61 -5.67 -4.12 28.34
N ASP A 62 -5.93 -4.15 29.65
CA ASP A 62 -7.05 -3.48 30.36
C ASP A 62 -6.51 -2.30 31.19
#